data_AF-A0A854Q9E4-F1
#
_entry.id   AF-A0A854Q9E4-F1
#
_cell.length_a   1.000
_cell.length_b   1.000
_cell.length_c   1.000
_cell.angle_alpha   90.00
_cell.angle_beta   90.00
_cell.angle_gamma   90.00
#
_symmetry.space_group_name_H-M   'P 1'
#
loop_
_entity.id
_entity.type
_entity.pdbx_description
1 polymer ?
#
loop_
_entity_poly.entity_id
_entity_poly.type
_entity_poly.pdbx_seq_one_letter_code
_entity_poly.pdbx_strand_id
1 'polypeptide(L)'
;MAVSESLDDSKSRLQTIQAFLLSAITGEHLNTHEQHQAQGMVSHAMSLMRRFGYLLMTGSGENENNSDQDTQWRTWAEQESRRRTLWLCWMLDIRSVTLGHHFGSRARSPFRMIIELPCRQDCWSASNSFAWARRLHTAQTIPQALQSTLTKDWSREWFADEQLDFARLVVIHALAALAWDLAHRDLILPPELSSEGPSKIAVSLVCGMQSLSKHPSLVNENPIETVTPLTAEAYDISTAACLDIFTDLTSLEIFCGVSAAGMIQNVKTSDRLEANGKMRSWSRTSKAAQAVLVAADFLKQSIEMAEKRLSQLDRLFRIPGTMGV
;
A
#
# COMPACT_ATOMS: atom_id res chain seq x y z
N MET A 1 29.56 18.99 -5.62
CA MET A 1 30.32 18.68 -4.39
C MET A 1 29.50 18.88 -3.12
N ALA A 2 28.76 19.98 -2.94
CA ALA A 2 27.99 20.24 -1.70
C ALA A 2 26.90 19.19 -1.33
N VAL A 3 26.26 18.53 -2.30
CA VAL A 3 25.24 17.48 -2.02
C VAL A 3 25.88 16.20 -1.47
N SER A 4 27.15 15.93 -1.82
CA SER A 4 27.89 14.74 -1.41
C SER A 4 28.27 14.76 0.07
N GLU A 5 28.69 15.91 0.60
CA GLU A 5 29.09 16.06 2.01
C GLU A 5 27.88 16.10 2.96
N SER A 6 26.73 16.60 2.50
CA SER A 6 25.50 16.65 3.33
C SER A 6 24.89 15.27 3.63
N LEU A 7 25.26 14.24 2.87
CA LEU A 7 24.73 12.89 3.00
C LEU A 7 25.59 11.99 3.91
N ASP A 8 26.56 12.51 4.67
CA ASP A 8 27.29 11.70 5.64
C ASP A 8 26.53 11.50 6.96
N ASP A 9 25.62 12.41 7.29
CA ASP A 9 24.75 12.30 8.46
C ASP A 9 23.51 11.43 8.18
N SER A 10 23.24 10.45 9.06
CA SER A 10 22.10 9.53 8.96
C SER A 10 20.75 10.28 8.97
N LYS A 11 20.65 11.36 9.75
CA LYS A 11 19.44 12.16 9.84
C LYS A 11 19.20 12.96 8.54
N SER A 12 20.24 13.58 7.99
CA SER A 12 20.18 14.24 6.68
C SER A 12 19.76 13.28 5.54
N ARG A 13 20.29 12.05 5.53
CA ARG A 13 19.87 10.99 4.57
C ARG A 13 18.38 10.71 4.66
N LEU A 14 17.86 10.53 5.88
CA LEU A 14 16.44 10.24 6.10
C LEU A 14 15.55 11.40 5.62
N GLN A 15 15.91 12.64 5.97
CA GLN A 15 15.17 13.83 5.56
C GLN A 15 15.13 13.99 4.04
N THR A 16 16.25 13.72 3.36
CA THR A 16 16.33 13.75 1.90
C THR A 16 15.36 12.74 1.27
N ILE A 17 15.32 11.52 1.81
CA ILE A 17 14.38 10.49 1.35
C ILE A 17 12.94 10.91 1.62
N GLN A 18 12.63 11.42 2.81
CA GLN A 18 11.29 11.91 3.15
C GLN A 18 10.83 13.04 2.22
N ALA A 19 11.73 13.95 1.85
CA ALA A 19 11.46 15.02 0.89
C ALA A 19 11.16 14.46 -0.52
N PHE A 20 11.89 13.43 -0.96
CA PHE A 20 11.57 12.74 -2.21
C PHE A 20 10.16 12.14 -2.19
N LEU A 21 9.77 11.46 -1.10
CA LEU A 21 8.45 10.85 -0.97
C LEU A 21 7.32 11.88 -0.96
N LEU A 22 7.47 12.98 -0.23
CA LEU A 22 6.48 14.06 -0.20
C LEU A 22 6.26 14.67 -1.58
N SER A 23 7.36 14.90 -2.31
CA SER A 23 7.30 15.42 -3.67
C SER A 23 6.66 14.43 -4.63
N ALA A 24 6.94 13.13 -4.48
CA ALA A 24 6.32 12.08 -5.28
C ALA A 24 4.80 12.00 -5.05
N ILE A 25 4.35 11.97 -3.79
CA ILE A 25 2.92 11.97 -3.45
C ILE A 25 2.22 13.19 -4.06
N THR A 26 2.87 14.36 -4.02
CA THR A 26 2.30 15.57 -4.63
C THR A 26 2.23 15.44 -6.15
N GLY A 27 3.30 14.95 -6.79
CA GLY A 27 3.36 14.76 -8.24
C GLY A 27 2.35 13.75 -8.79
N GLU A 28 1.92 12.76 -8.01
CA GLU A 28 0.84 11.84 -8.39
C GLU A 28 -0.48 12.55 -8.69
N HIS A 29 -0.72 13.71 -8.05
CA HIS A 29 -1.95 14.50 -8.19
C HIS A 29 -1.85 15.61 -9.24
N LEU A 30 -0.74 15.67 -9.99
CA LEU A 30 -0.48 16.66 -11.03
C LEU A 30 -0.69 16.04 -12.44
N ASN A 31 -0.22 16.72 -13.49
CA ASN A 31 -0.38 16.20 -14.84
C ASN A 31 0.50 14.96 -15.07
N THR A 32 0.25 14.30 -16.19
CA THR A 32 0.94 13.07 -16.59
C THR A 32 2.46 13.19 -16.50
N HIS A 33 3.06 14.29 -16.96
CA HIS A 33 4.52 14.47 -16.89
C HIS A 33 5.04 14.47 -15.44
N GLU A 34 4.37 15.14 -14.53
CA GLU A 34 4.74 15.18 -13.11
C GLU A 34 4.56 13.82 -12.43
N GLN A 35 3.54 13.05 -12.83
CA GLN A 35 3.36 11.67 -12.36
C GLN A 35 4.56 10.78 -12.72
N HIS A 36 5.13 10.95 -13.92
CA HIS A 36 6.36 10.24 -14.32
C HIS A 36 7.55 10.60 -13.42
N GLN A 37 7.71 11.90 -13.15
CA GLN A 37 8.80 12.38 -12.29
C GLN A 37 8.62 11.84 -10.87
N ALA A 38 7.41 11.87 -10.33
CA ALA A 38 7.07 11.31 -9.03
C ALA A 38 7.46 9.83 -8.93
N GLN A 39 7.12 9.03 -9.93
CA GLN A 39 7.49 7.62 -9.96
C GLN A 39 9.02 7.42 -10.00
N GLY A 40 9.72 8.24 -10.80
CA GLY A 40 11.18 8.27 -10.83
C GLY A 40 11.79 8.57 -9.46
N MET A 41 11.18 9.50 -8.71
CA MET A 41 11.59 9.85 -7.34
C MET A 41 11.40 8.70 -6.36
N VAL A 42 10.28 7.96 -6.43
CA VAL A 42 10.04 6.76 -5.60
C VAL A 42 11.09 5.68 -5.90
N SER A 43 11.34 5.41 -7.19
CA SER A 43 12.35 4.43 -7.60
C SER A 43 13.77 4.81 -7.13
N HIS A 44 14.08 6.11 -7.18
CA HIS A 44 15.33 6.64 -6.67
C HIS A 44 15.42 6.51 -5.14
N ALA A 45 14.37 6.87 -4.41
CA ALA A 45 14.28 6.74 -2.96
C ALA A 45 14.45 5.27 -2.51
N MET A 46 13.80 4.31 -3.16
CA MET A 46 13.98 2.88 -2.89
C MET A 46 15.44 2.44 -3.10
N SER A 47 16.10 2.97 -4.13
CA SER A 47 17.51 2.67 -4.41
C SER A 47 18.45 3.24 -3.36
N LEU A 48 18.18 4.45 -2.86
CA LEU A 48 18.90 5.05 -1.74
C LEU A 48 18.69 4.24 -0.45
N MET A 49 17.46 3.84 -0.14
CA MET A 49 17.16 3.01 1.04
C MET A 49 17.90 1.67 1.01
N ARG A 50 17.97 1.02 -0.17
CA ARG A 50 18.77 -0.20 -0.37
C ARG A 50 20.25 0.07 -0.09
N ARG A 51 20.80 1.14 -0.67
CA ARG A 51 22.21 1.52 -0.51
C ARG A 51 22.57 1.85 0.94
N PHE A 52 21.67 2.50 1.67
CA PHE A 52 21.87 2.87 3.06
C PHE A 52 21.51 1.75 4.05
N GLY A 53 21.14 0.55 3.59
CA GLY A 53 20.92 -0.61 4.45
C GLY A 53 19.59 -0.63 5.20
N TYR A 54 18.62 0.21 4.85
CA TYR A 54 17.32 0.29 5.54
C TYR A 54 16.53 -1.03 5.46
N LEU A 55 16.74 -1.84 4.41
CA LEU A 55 16.12 -3.16 4.27
C LEU A 55 16.67 -4.23 5.23
N LEU A 56 17.75 -3.92 5.98
CA LEU A 56 18.38 -4.83 6.93
C LEU A 56 18.03 -4.47 8.38
N MET A 57 17.07 -3.56 8.59
CA MET A 57 16.63 -3.14 9.92
C MET A 57 15.78 -4.23 10.58
N THR A 58 16.44 -5.21 11.20
CA THR A 58 15.81 -6.29 11.98
C THR A 58 15.73 -5.90 13.45
N GLY A 59 14.68 -5.19 13.84
CA GLY A 59 14.35 -4.97 15.25
C GLY A 59 15.33 -4.14 16.08
N SER A 60 14.83 -3.68 17.23
CA SER A 60 15.57 -2.83 18.16
C SER A 60 16.94 -3.43 18.47
N GLY A 61 18.00 -2.73 18.07
CA GLY A 61 19.36 -3.06 18.52
C GLY A 61 19.34 -3.28 20.02
N GLU A 62 20.06 -4.31 20.46
CA GLU A 62 20.23 -4.71 21.86
C GLU A 62 20.13 -3.47 22.75
N ASN A 63 19.06 -3.38 23.54
CA ASN A 63 18.92 -2.30 24.51
C ASN A 63 20.20 -2.32 25.33
N GLU A 64 21.05 -1.30 25.18
CA GLU A 64 22.14 -1.08 26.11
C GLU A 64 21.46 -0.92 27.46
N ASN A 65 21.48 -1.99 28.27
CA ASN A 65 20.75 -2.12 29.54
C ASN A 65 21.12 -1.03 30.57
N ASN A 66 22.06 -0.13 30.24
CA ASN A 66 22.51 1.00 31.03
C ASN A 66 22.04 2.38 30.52
N SER A 67 21.28 2.46 29.43
CA SER A 67 20.78 3.74 28.91
C SER A 67 19.50 4.19 29.61
N ASP A 68 19.36 5.48 29.91
CA ASP A 68 18.14 6.05 30.48
C ASP A 68 16.95 5.88 29.53
N GLN A 69 15.74 5.73 30.08
CA GLN A 69 14.51 5.42 29.33
C GLN A 69 14.20 6.47 28.26
N ASP A 70 14.50 7.75 28.52
CA ASP A 70 14.36 8.82 27.53
C ASP A 70 15.31 8.64 26.33
N THR A 71 16.50 8.12 26.57
CA THR A 71 17.49 7.86 25.50
C THR A 71 17.07 6.65 24.67
N GLN A 72 16.53 5.61 25.31
CA GLN A 72 15.94 4.46 24.62
C GLN A 72 14.76 4.88 23.76
N TRP A 73 13.85 5.69 24.30
CA TRP A 73 12.68 6.18 23.56
C TRP A 73 13.07 7.02 22.34
N ARG A 74 14.03 7.94 22.47
CA ARG A 74 14.52 8.75 21.34
C ARG A 74 15.17 7.90 20.26
N THR A 75 16.04 6.96 20.67
CA THR A 75 16.69 6.02 19.74
C THR A 75 15.66 5.16 19.01
N TRP A 76 14.68 4.63 19.73
CA TRP A 76 13.56 3.90 19.15
C TRP A 76 12.75 4.75 18.17
N ALA A 77 12.44 6.01 18.52
CA ALA A 77 11.66 6.89 17.68
C ALA A 77 12.37 7.19 16.35
N GLU A 78 13.69 7.36 16.37
CA GLU A 78 14.49 7.48 15.15
C GLU A 78 14.45 6.21 14.29
N GLN A 79 14.58 5.04 14.91
CA GLN A 79 14.49 3.75 14.19
C GLN A 79 13.09 3.54 13.59
N GLU A 80 12.04 3.85 14.34
CA GLU A 80 10.66 3.77 13.87
C GLU A 80 10.37 4.77 12.75
N SER A 81 10.92 5.99 12.82
CA SER A 81 10.83 6.98 11.74
C SER A 81 11.45 6.47 10.44
N ARG A 82 12.63 5.84 10.53
CA ARG A 82 13.30 5.19 9.38
C ARG A 82 12.46 4.03 8.83
N ARG A 83 11.94 3.18 9.70
CA ARG A 83 11.07 2.03 9.35
C ARG A 83 9.78 2.48 8.65
N ARG A 84 9.08 3.47 9.19
CA ARG A 84 7.87 4.04 8.59
C ARG A 84 8.13 4.69 7.24
N THR A 85 9.25 5.40 7.11
CA THR A 85 9.67 6.00 5.83
C THR A 85 9.92 4.91 4.79
N LEU A 86 10.61 3.84 5.17
CA LEU A 86 10.85 2.67 4.32
C LEU A 86 9.55 2.03 3.84
N TRP A 87 8.62 1.78 4.76
CA TRP A 87 7.32 1.21 4.41
C TRP A 87 6.53 2.11 3.46
N LEU A 88 6.51 3.43 3.69
CA LEU A 88 5.86 4.37 2.78
C LEU A 88 6.47 4.31 1.37
N CYS A 89 7.80 4.35 1.26
CA CYS A 89 8.48 4.28 -0.02
C CYS A 89 8.19 2.98 -0.77
N TRP A 90 8.14 1.86 -0.04
CA TRP A 90 7.83 0.56 -0.61
C TRP A 90 6.36 0.44 -1.05
N MET A 91 5.43 0.97 -0.25
CA MET A 91 4.02 1.05 -0.63
C MET A 91 3.82 1.87 -1.91
N LEU A 92 4.49 3.02 -2.03
CA LEU A 92 4.44 3.82 -3.26
C LEU A 92 5.05 3.09 -4.47
N ASP A 93 6.14 2.33 -4.29
CA ASP A 93 6.71 1.49 -5.35
C ASP A 93 5.69 0.43 -5.82
N ILE A 94 4.99 -0.23 -4.89
CA ILE A 94 3.92 -1.19 -5.21
C ILE A 94 2.75 -0.51 -5.91
N ARG A 95 2.25 0.59 -5.34
CA ARG A 95 1.13 1.37 -5.89
C ARG A 95 1.40 1.76 -7.34
N SER A 96 2.61 2.21 -7.65
CA SER A 96 3.01 2.60 -9.00
C SER A 96 2.92 1.46 -10.02
N VAL A 97 3.12 0.22 -9.58
CA VAL A 97 3.02 -0.97 -10.43
C VAL A 97 1.58 -1.42 -10.55
N THR A 98 0.87 -1.53 -9.41
CA THR A 98 -0.50 -2.05 -9.35
C THR A 98 -1.52 -1.11 -9.96
N LEU A 99 -1.37 0.21 -9.80
CA LEU A 99 -2.32 1.20 -10.34
C LEU A 99 -1.81 1.89 -11.60
N GLY A 100 -0.50 2.14 -11.70
CA GLY A 100 0.08 2.91 -12.80
C GLY A 100 0.52 2.08 -14.00
N HIS A 101 0.49 0.74 -13.89
CA HIS A 101 1.09 -0.16 -14.87
C HIS A 101 2.55 0.19 -15.23
N HIS A 102 3.27 0.81 -14.29
CA HIS A 102 4.63 1.27 -14.53
C HIS A 102 5.66 0.15 -14.30
N PHE A 103 6.84 0.27 -14.93
CA PHE A 103 7.99 -0.59 -14.63
C PHE A 103 8.53 -0.27 -13.23
N GLY A 104 8.03 -0.94 -12.20
CA GLY A 104 8.53 -0.76 -10.84
C GLY A 104 9.95 -1.28 -10.67
N SER A 105 10.70 -0.70 -9.73
CA SER A 105 12.06 -1.14 -9.33
C SER A 105 12.05 -2.44 -8.50
N ARG A 106 10.93 -3.17 -8.57
CA ARG A 106 10.30 -3.93 -7.47
C ARG A 106 11.30 -4.52 -6.50
N ALA A 107 11.33 -3.93 -5.31
CA ALA A 107 12.23 -4.32 -4.26
C ALA A 107 11.72 -5.56 -3.51
N ARG A 108 12.21 -6.74 -3.92
CA ARG A 108 12.14 -8.04 -3.21
C ARG A 108 10.71 -8.55 -2.93
N SER A 109 10.56 -9.89 -2.94
CA SER A 109 9.33 -10.51 -2.43
C SER A 109 9.11 -10.08 -0.96
N PRO A 110 7.86 -9.74 -0.55
CA PRO A 110 7.55 -9.40 0.83
C PRO A 110 8.05 -10.42 1.85
N PHE A 111 8.08 -11.72 1.49
CA PHE A 111 8.62 -12.80 2.34
C PHE A 111 10.13 -12.73 2.58
N ARG A 112 10.86 -11.96 1.77
CA ARG A 112 12.31 -11.72 1.94
C ARG A 112 12.61 -10.45 2.72
N MET A 113 11.60 -9.68 3.09
CA MET A 113 11.74 -8.45 3.87
C MET A 113 11.52 -8.78 5.34
N ILE A 114 12.58 -9.25 6.01
CA ILE A 114 12.57 -9.50 7.46
C ILE A 114 12.65 -8.16 8.19
N ILE A 115 11.61 -7.36 8.04
CA ILE A 115 11.48 -6.00 8.58
C ILE A 115 10.22 -6.00 9.41
N GLU A 116 10.32 -5.42 10.60
CA GLU A 116 9.19 -5.24 11.49
C GLU A 116 8.12 -4.33 10.88
N LEU A 117 6.86 -4.67 11.14
CA LEU A 117 5.73 -3.81 10.90
C LEU A 117 5.85 -2.51 11.71
N PRO A 118 5.27 -1.41 11.22
CA PRO A 118 5.13 -0.19 12.01
C PRO A 118 4.45 -0.45 13.36
N CYS A 119 4.86 0.29 14.37
CA CYS A 119 4.25 0.20 15.70
C CYS A 119 2.82 0.75 15.70
N ARG A 120 2.09 0.50 16.80
CA ARG A 120 0.77 1.09 17.06
C ARG A 120 0.81 2.62 17.06
N GLN A 121 -0.27 3.25 16.61
CA GLN A 121 -0.37 4.70 16.50
C GLN A 121 -0.28 5.42 17.86
N ASP A 122 -0.82 4.82 18.92
CA ASP A 122 -0.71 5.33 20.29
C ASP A 122 0.70 5.22 20.89
N CYS A 123 1.49 4.25 20.43
CA CYS A 123 2.91 4.11 20.76
C CYS A 123 3.74 5.17 20.01
N TRP A 124 3.48 5.35 18.71
CA TRP A 124 4.12 6.40 17.90
C TRP A 124 3.82 7.82 18.41
N SER A 125 2.59 8.06 18.84
CA SER A 125 2.13 9.38 19.31
C SER A 125 2.35 9.60 20.80
N ALA A 126 3.14 8.74 21.47
CA ALA A 126 3.43 8.87 22.88
C ALA A 126 4.14 10.20 23.16
N SER A 127 3.66 10.94 24.17
CA SER A 127 4.20 12.26 24.52
C SER A 127 5.52 12.22 25.32
N ASN A 128 5.86 11.06 25.88
CA ASN A 128 7.05 10.86 26.70
C ASN A 128 7.43 9.36 26.75
N SER A 129 8.64 9.09 27.23
CA SER A 129 9.21 7.73 27.31
C SER A 129 8.38 6.79 28.18
N PHE A 130 7.78 7.28 29.26
CA PHE A 130 6.94 6.45 30.13
C PHE A 130 5.69 5.95 29.40
N ALA A 131 5.02 6.85 28.68
CA ALA A 131 3.82 6.56 27.92
C ALA A 131 4.13 5.65 26.71
N TRP A 132 5.34 5.78 26.14
CA TRP A 132 5.86 4.90 25.10
C TRP A 132 6.11 3.49 25.64
N ALA A 133 6.89 3.34 26.72
CA ALA A 133 7.28 2.05 27.28
C ALA A 133 6.06 1.19 27.65
N ARG A 134 4.99 1.81 28.17
CA ARG A 134 3.74 1.12 28.52
C ARG A 134 2.95 0.60 27.30
N ARG A 135 3.17 1.18 26.12
CA ARG A 135 2.47 0.84 24.86
C ARG A 135 3.37 0.09 23.87
N LEU A 136 4.64 -0.13 24.23
CA LEU A 136 5.56 -0.89 23.42
C LEU A 136 5.16 -2.36 23.49
N HIS A 137 4.92 -2.95 22.33
CA HIS A 137 4.58 -4.36 22.19
C HIS A 137 5.59 -5.04 21.26
N THR A 138 5.64 -6.38 21.34
CA THR A 138 6.47 -7.20 20.45
C THR A 138 6.09 -6.93 19.00
N ALA A 139 7.07 -6.49 18.21
CA ALA A 139 6.86 -6.25 16.80
C ALA A 139 6.76 -7.58 16.02
N GLN A 140 5.82 -7.64 15.08
CA GLN A 140 5.79 -8.70 14.07
C GLN A 140 6.50 -8.23 12.82
N THR A 141 7.10 -9.17 12.08
CA THR A 141 7.66 -8.91 10.75
C THR A 141 6.62 -9.11 9.66
N ILE A 142 6.85 -8.53 8.48
CA ILE A 142 5.96 -8.73 7.32
C ILE A 142 5.77 -10.21 6.95
N PRO A 143 6.81 -11.05 6.87
CA PRO A 143 6.65 -12.47 6.57
C PRO A 143 5.72 -13.19 7.56
N GLN A 144 5.82 -12.88 8.87
CA GLN A 144 4.95 -13.45 9.89
C GLN A 144 3.49 -13.03 9.68
N ALA A 145 3.24 -11.73 9.49
CA ALA A 145 1.89 -11.22 9.26
C ALA A 145 1.26 -11.79 7.98
N LEU A 146 2.05 -11.94 6.90
CA LEU A 146 1.60 -12.55 5.66
C LEU A 146 1.29 -14.04 5.83
N GLN A 147 2.13 -14.78 6.54
CA GLN A 147 1.89 -16.19 6.81
C GLN A 147 0.56 -16.37 7.54
N SER A 148 0.34 -15.63 8.64
CA SER A 148 -0.93 -15.66 9.37
C SER A 148 -2.13 -15.27 8.49
N THR A 149 -1.97 -14.26 7.62
CA THR A 149 -3.05 -13.81 6.74
C THR A 149 -3.41 -14.85 5.67
N LEU A 150 -2.44 -15.59 5.15
CA LEU A 150 -2.63 -16.53 4.04
C LEU A 150 -3.08 -17.94 4.47
N THR A 151 -2.75 -18.38 5.69
CA THR A 151 -3.09 -19.71 6.21
C THR A 151 -4.52 -19.85 6.76
N LYS A 152 -5.41 -18.90 6.47
CA LYS A 152 -6.84 -18.88 6.86
C LYS A 152 -7.16 -18.61 8.33
N ASP A 153 -6.17 -18.24 9.15
CA ASP A 153 -6.44 -17.53 10.40
C ASP A 153 -6.69 -16.06 10.05
N TRP A 154 -7.86 -15.79 9.47
CA TRP A 154 -8.27 -14.47 8.95
C TRP A 154 -8.28 -13.40 10.06
N SER A 155 -7.08 -12.93 10.43
CA SER A 155 -6.70 -11.70 11.10
C SER A 155 -7.54 -11.21 12.29
N ARG A 156 -8.33 -12.05 12.96
CA ARG A 156 -9.17 -11.59 14.07
C ARG A 156 -8.39 -11.23 15.32
N GLU A 157 -7.18 -11.76 15.53
CA GLU A 157 -6.45 -11.47 16.76
C GLU A 157 -5.43 -10.34 16.58
N TRP A 158 -4.60 -10.37 15.53
CA TRP A 158 -3.55 -9.37 15.38
C TRP A 158 -4.06 -8.02 14.88
N PHE A 159 -4.91 -8.02 13.84
CA PHE A 159 -5.44 -6.78 13.27
C PHE A 159 -6.76 -6.34 13.89
N ALA A 160 -7.27 -6.99 14.94
CA ALA A 160 -8.40 -6.44 15.70
C ALA A 160 -8.07 -5.11 16.38
N ASP A 161 -6.78 -4.84 16.60
CA ASP A 161 -6.33 -3.59 17.17
C ASP A 161 -6.50 -2.42 16.19
N GLU A 162 -7.34 -1.46 16.57
CA GLU A 162 -7.61 -0.25 15.81
C GLU A 162 -6.37 0.65 15.70
N GLN A 163 -5.36 0.49 16.57
CA GLN A 163 -4.14 1.30 16.54
C GLN A 163 -3.12 0.82 15.48
N LEU A 164 -3.41 -0.26 14.73
CA LEU A 164 -2.51 -0.84 13.74
C LEU A 164 -2.81 -0.46 12.28
N ASP A 165 -3.51 0.65 12.02
CA ASP A 165 -3.91 1.06 10.67
C ASP A 165 -2.76 1.15 9.67
N PHE A 166 -1.63 1.73 10.06
CA PHE A 166 -0.48 1.82 9.16
C PHE A 166 0.14 0.44 8.89
N ALA A 167 0.26 -0.41 9.91
CA ALA A 167 0.72 -1.79 9.73
C ALA A 167 -0.23 -2.60 8.83
N ARG A 168 -1.54 -2.41 8.99
CA ARG A 168 -2.58 -3.03 8.17
C ARG A 168 -2.43 -2.61 6.71
N LEU A 169 -2.19 -1.32 6.46
CA LEU A 169 -1.98 -0.79 5.13
C LEU A 169 -0.73 -1.38 4.45
N VAL A 170 0.37 -1.56 5.21
CA VAL A 170 1.58 -2.24 4.70
C VAL A 170 1.27 -3.68 4.32
N VAL A 171 0.51 -4.43 5.13
CA VAL A 171 0.14 -5.82 4.78
C VAL A 171 -0.76 -5.88 3.56
N ILE A 172 -1.71 -4.95 3.39
CA ILE A 172 -2.53 -4.88 2.18
C ILE A 172 -1.65 -4.69 0.94
N HIS A 173 -0.68 -3.77 0.99
CA HIS A 173 0.28 -3.58 -0.11
C HIS A 173 1.14 -4.82 -0.33
N ALA A 174 1.53 -5.53 0.73
CA ALA A 174 2.26 -6.78 0.63
C ALA A 174 1.47 -7.87 -0.09
N LEU A 175 0.17 -7.99 0.21
CA LEU A 175 -0.73 -8.90 -0.51
C LEU A 175 -0.90 -8.45 -1.97
N ALA A 176 -1.00 -7.15 -2.24
CA ALA A 176 -1.06 -6.61 -3.59
C ALA A 176 0.22 -6.93 -4.40
N ALA A 177 1.39 -6.85 -3.78
CA ALA A 177 2.65 -7.24 -4.42
C ALA A 177 2.67 -8.74 -4.77
N LEU A 178 2.17 -9.61 -3.88
CA LEU A 178 2.04 -11.05 -4.14
C LEU A 178 0.98 -11.35 -5.21
N ALA A 179 -0.12 -10.61 -5.24
CA ALA A 179 -1.16 -10.71 -6.28
C ALA A 179 -0.59 -10.37 -7.65
N TRP A 180 0.19 -9.29 -7.75
CA TRP A 180 0.88 -8.93 -8.97
C TRP A 180 1.87 -10.02 -9.39
N ASP A 181 2.68 -10.53 -8.45
CA ASP A 181 3.61 -11.63 -8.72
C ASP A 181 2.88 -12.86 -9.24
N LEU A 182 1.75 -13.25 -8.64
CA LEU A 182 0.93 -14.36 -9.10
C LEU A 182 0.38 -14.16 -10.52
N ALA A 183 0.02 -12.93 -10.88
CA ALA A 183 -0.57 -12.61 -12.18
C ALA A 183 0.47 -12.50 -13.31
N HIS A 184 1.70 -12.06 -13.00
CA HIS A 184 2.67 -11.65 -14.02
C HIS A 184 4.02 -12.38 -13.95
N ARG A 185 4.34 -13.12 -12.88
CA ARG A 185 5.62 -13.82 -12.68
C ARG A 185 5.42 -15.15 -11.93
N ASP A 186 6.52 -15.85 -11.68
CA ASP A 186 6.52 -16.98 -10.75
C ASP A 186 6.48 -16.46 -9.31
N LEU A 187 5.37 -16.75 -8.63
CA LEU A 187 5.17 -16.39 -7.24
C LEU A 187 6.14 -17.16 -6.34
N ILE A 188 7.02 -16.45 -5.63
CA ILE A 188 7.96 -17.04 -4.68
C ILE A 188 7.33 -17.01 -3.28
N LEU A 189 6.90 -18.18 -2.82
CA LEU A 189 6.37 -18.39 -1.46
C LEU A 189 7.28 -19.30 -0.63
N PRO A 190 7.17 -19.22 0.72
CA PRO A 190 7.68 -20.25 1.60
C PRO A 190 7.13 -21.64 1.26
N PRO A 191 7.89 -22.74 1.50
CA PRO A 191 7.49 -24.10 1.16
C PRO A 191 6.10 -24.49 1.69
N GLU A 192 5.75 -24.01 2.88
CA GLU A 192 4.49 -24.29 3.56
C GLU A 192 3.28 -23.80 2.73
N LEU A 193 3.40 -22.58 2.19
CA LEU A 193 2.36 -21.95 1.38
C LEU A 193 2.41 -22.40 -0.09
N SER A 194 3.59 -22.79 -0.59
CA SER A 194 3.76 -23.23 -1.98
C SER A 194 3.00 -24.53 -2.31
N SER A 195 2.67 -25.33 -1.29
CA SER A 195 1.96 -26.61 -1.45
C SER A 195 0.48 -26.46 -1.87
N GLU A 196 -0.11 -25.29 -1.67
CA GLU A 196 -1.55 -25.06 -1.82
C GLU A 196 -2.02 -24.84 -3.28
N GLY A 197 -1.08 -24.58 -4.19
CA GLY A 197 -1.34 -24.30 -5.59
C GLY A 197 -1.89 -22.88 -5.87
N PRO A 198 -1.73 -22.37 -7.10
CA PRO A 198 -1.97 -20.97 -7.42
C PRO A 198 -3.42 -20.52 -7.23
N SER A 199 -4.39 -21.39 -7.49
CA SER A 199 -5.82 -21.05 -7.33
C SER A 199 -6.22 -20.84 -5.87
N LYS A 200 -5.69 -21.64 -4.95
CA LYS A 200 -5.99 -21.50 -3.52
C LYS A 200 -5.28 -20.27 -2.94
N ILE A 201 -4.06 -20.01 -3.37
CA ILE A 201 -3.33 -18.78 -3.02
C ILE A 201 -4.07 -17.54 -3.53
N ALA A 202 -4.59 -17.55 -4.76
CA ALA A 202 -5.39 -16.45 -5.31
C ALA A 202 -6.60 -16.13 -4.41
N VAL A 203 -7.34 -17.16 -3.99
CA VAL A 203 -8.46 -17.01 -3.06
C VAL A 203 -7.96 -16.42 -1.73
N SER A 204 -6.83 -16.92 -1.21
CA SER A 204 -6.31 -16.41 0.05
C SER A 204 -5.89 -14.94 -0.01
N LEU A 205 -5.27 -14.52 -1.11
CA LEU A 205 -4.90 -13.13 -1.34
C LEU A 205 -6.13 -12.22 -1.38
N VAL A 206 -7.16 -12.60 -2.15
CA VAL A 206 -8.40 -11.82 -2.26
C VAL A 206 -9.11 -11.71 -0.92
N CYS A 207 -9.29 -12.83 -0.21
CA CYS A 207 -9.92 -12.82 1.11
C CYS A 207 -9.13 -11.99 2.12
N GLY A 208 -7.80 -12.09 2.12
CA GLY A 208 -6.94 -11.31 3.00
C GLY A 208 -7.05 -9.80 2.74
N MET A 209 -6.94 -9.39 1.47
CA MET A 209 -7.05 -7.98 1.08
C MET A 209 -8.44 -7.40 1.41
N GLN A 210 -9.51 -8.14 1.12
CA GLN A 210 -10.88 -7.72 1.44
C GLN A 210 -11.13 -7.63 2.96
N SER A 211 -10.63 -8.61 3.73
CA SER A 211 -10.79 -8.60 5.18
C SER A 211 -10.07 -7.43 5.83
N LEU A 212 -8.85 -7.12 5.38
CA LEU A 212 -8.06 -6.03 5.96
C LEU A 212 -8.54 -4.65 5.50
N SER A 213 -8.93 -4.49 4.23
CA SER A 213 -9.43 -3.19 3.71
C SER A 213 -10.80 -2.81 4.28
N LYS A 214 -11.61 -3.80 4.67
CA LYS A 214 -12.94 -3.58 5.26
C LYS A 214 -12.94 -3.55 6.80
N HIS A 215 -11.76 -3.45 7.44
CA HIS A 215 -11.66 -3.42 8.90
C HIS A 215 -12.37 -2.18 9.49
N PRO A 216 -13.09 -2.28 10.63
CA PRO A 216 -13.85 -1.16 11.20
C PRO A 216 -13.03 0.11 11.50
N SER A 217 -11.76 -0.04 11.91
CA SER A 217 -10.88 1.12 12.13
C SER A 217 -10.57 1.91 10.86
N LEU A 218 -10.61 1.25 9.70
CA LEU A 218 -10.45 1.91 8.40
C LEU A 218 -11.81 2.36 7.85
N VAL A 219 -12.84 1.52 7.97
CA VAL A 219 -14.18 1.83 7.48
C VAL A 219 -14.92 2.63 8.55
N ASN A 220 -14.71 3.94 8.56
CA ASN A 220 -15.38 4.81 9.51
C ASN A 220 -16.92 4.69 9.36
N GLU A 221 -17.57 4.11 10.37
CA GLU A 221 -19.03 3.96 10.40
C GLU A 221 -19.74 5.28 10.77
N ASN A 222 -19.02 6.28 11.29
CA ASN A 222 -19.60 7.55 11.66
C ASN A 222 -19.90 8.41 10.40
N PRO A 223 -21.17 8.74 10.11
CA PRO A 223 -21.55 9.52 8.94
C PRO A 223 -21.09 10.99 8.97
N ILE A 224 -20.53 11.44 10.10
CA ILE A 224 -20.08 12.82 10.33
C ILE A 224 -18.60 12.98 9.99
N GLU A 225 -17.80 11.93 10.13
CA GLU A 225 -16.35 12.00 9.93
C GLU A 225 -15.98 11.70 8.47
N THR A 226 -14.98 12.42 7.96
CA THR A 226 -14.47 12.24 6.59
C THR A 226 -13.81 10.88 6.45
N VAL A 227 -14.05 10.19 5.32
CA VAL A 227 -13.27 9.01 4.92
C VAL A 227 -11.79 9.37 5.02
N THR A 228 -11.03 8.64 5.85
CA THR A 228 -9.61 8.95 6.03
C THR A 228 -8.86 8.62 4.73
N PRO A 229 -7.79 9.35 4.38
CA PRO A 229 -6.95 9.01 3.23
C PRO A 229 -6.44 7.56 3.26
N LEU A 230 -6.21 7.00 4.46
CA LEU A 230 -5.80 5.60 4.63
C LEU A 230 -6.89 4.61 4.20
N THR A 231 -8.16 4.92 4.47
CA THR A 231 -9.31 4.08 4.08
C THR A 231 -9.41 3.98 2.57
N ALA A 232 -9.34 5.12 1.88
CA ALA A 232 -9.39 5.18 0.43
C ALA A 232 -8.21 4.40 -0.17
N GLU A 233 -6.99 4.63 0.33
CA GLU A 233 -5.80 3.93 -0.13
C GLU A 233 -5.93 2.40 0.02
N ALA A 234 -6.36 1.93 1.20
CA ALA A 234 -6.55 0.50 1.47
C ALA A 234 -7.55 -0.15 0.52
N TYR A 235 -8.62 0.57 0.19
CA TYR A 235 -9.67 0.08 -0.69
C TYR A 235 -9.26 0.06 -2.16
N ASP A 236 -8.63 1.13 -2.64
CA ASP A 236 -8.19 1.29 -4.02
C ASP A 236 -7.16 0.23 -4.38
N ILE A 237 -6.11 0.09 -3.56
CA ILE A 237 -5.03 -0.88 -3.84
C ILE A 237 -5.52 -2.33 -3.73
N SER A 238 -6.39 -2.63 -2.76
CA SER A 238 -6.99 -3.95 -2.58
C SER A 238 -7.83 -4.33 -3.80
N THR A 239 -8.62 -3.39 -4.31
CA THR A 239 -9.48 -3.62 -5.48
C THR A 239 -8.64 -3.85 -6.73
N ALA A 240 -7.67 -2.98 -7.01
CA ALA A 240 -6.82 -3.11 -8.19
C ALA A 240 -6.05 -4.44 -8.19
N ALA A 241 -5.46 -4.82 -7.04
CA ALA A 241 -4.79 -6.10 -6.90
C ALA A 241 -5.74 -7.31 -7.07
N CYS A 242 -6.99 -7.22 -6.60
CA CYS A 242 -7.99 -8.25 -6.88
C CYS A 242 -8.31 -8.35 -8.38
N LEU A 243 -8.41 -7.22 -9.08
CA LEU A 243 -8.67 -7.20 -10.52
C LEU A 243 -7.52 -7.82 -11.32
N ASP A 244 -6.26 -7.55 -10.94
CA ASP A 244 -5.05 -8.14 -11.52
C ASP A 244 -5.04 -9.68 -11.43
N ILE A 245 -5.59 -10.27 -10.36
CA ILE A 245 -5.67 -11.73 -10.22
C ILE A 245 -6.64 -12.35 -11.25
N PHE A 246 -7.72 -11.63 -11.56
CA PHE A 246 -8.81 -12.14 -12.38
C PHE A 246 -8.76 -11.69 -13.84
N THR A 247 -8.00 -10.64 -14.15
CA THR A 247 -8.03 -9.97 -15.45
C THR A 247 -6.63 -9.54 -15.86
N ASP A 248 -6.33 -9.64 -17.15
CA ASP A 248 -5.21 -8.91 -17.74
C ASP A 248 -5.68 -7.48 -18.01
N LEU A 249 -5.35 -6.57 -17.09
CA LEU A 249 -5.75 -5.16 -17.18
C LEU A 249 -5.19 -4.48 -18.42
N THR A 250 -3.96 -4.79 -18.83
CA THR A 250 -3.36 -4.21 -20.05
C THR A 250 -4.15 -4.61 -21.31
N SER A 251 -4.51 -5.89 -21.44
CA SER A 251 -5.34 -6.33 -22.56
C SER A 251 -6.76 -5.75 -22.50
N LEU A 252 -7.32 -5.56 -21.30
CA LEU A 252 -8.62 -4.94 -21.12
C LEU A 252 -8.60 -3.46 -21.55
N GLU A 253 -7.59 -2.69 -21.16
CA GLU A 253 -7.40 -1.30 -21.57
C GLU A 253 -7.29 -1.18 -23.10
N ILE A 254 -6.46 -2.02 -23.72
CA ILE A 254 -6.31 -2.06 -25.19
C ILE A 254 -7.64 -2.39 -25.87
N PHE A 255 -8.40 -3.34 -25.32
CA PHE A 255 -9.73 -3.69 -25.82
C PHE A 255 -10.72 -2.54 -25.70
N CYS A 256 -10.66 -1.76 -24.61
CA CYS A 256 -11.45 -0.56 -24.40
C CYS A 256 -11.05 0.63 -25.31
N GLY A 257 -9.92 0.51 -26.02
CA GLY A 257 -9.55 1.43 -27.09
C GLY A 257 -8.55 2.52 -26.70
N VAL A 258 -7.75 2.29 -25.64
CA VAL A 258 -6.65 3.22 -25.31
C VAL A 258 -5.67 3.38 -26.49
N SER A 259 -5.15 4.59 -26.66
CA SER A 259 -4.17 4.91 -27.71
C SER A 259 -2.74 4.49 -27.33
N ALA A 260 -2.47 4.35 -26.04
CA ALA A 260 -1.21 3.88 -25.48
C ALA A 260 -1.50 2.88 -24.36
N ALA A 261 -0.74 1.79 -24.31
CA ALA A 261 -0.77 0.81 -23.23
C ALA A 261 0.44 1.07 -22.32
N GLY A 262 0.18 1.33 -21.04
CA GLY A 262 1.18 1.95 -20.18
C GLY A 262 1.62 3.31 -20.73
N MET A 263 2.86 3.73 -20.42
CA MET A 263 3.27 5.13 -20.61
C MET A 263 4.01 5.45 -21.93
N ILE A 264 4.56 4.46 -22.64
CA ILE A 264 5.47 4.70 -23.78
C ILE A 264 5.01 3.95 -25.05
N GLN A 265 4.17 2.93 -24.91
CA GLN A 265 3.87 2.04 -26.02
C GLN A 265 2.56 2.43 -26.70
N ASN A 266 2.66 3.04 -27.88
CA ASN A 266 1.52 3.23 -28.75
C ASN A 266 0.90 1.89 -29.13
N VAL A 267 -0.42 1.78 -28.96
CA VAL A 267 -1.18 0.58 -29.28
C VAL A 267 -1.28 0.43 -30.79
N LYS A 268 -0.74 -0.67 -31.31
CA LYS A 268 -0.82 -1.01 -32.74
C LYS A 268 -2.12 -1.76 -33.04
N THR A 269 -2.46 -1.82 -34.33
CA THR A 269 -3.61 -2.61 -34.79
C THR A 269 -3.47 -4.10 -34.43
N SER A 270 -2.25 -4.65 -34.46
CA SER A 270 -1.96 -6.01 -34.00
C SER A 270 -2.36 -6.24 -32.55
N ASP A 271 -2.01 -5.29 -31.68
CA ASP A 271 -2.22 -5.38 -30.24
C ASP A 271 -3.73 -5.36 -29.94
N ARG A 272 -4.48 -4.55 -30.70
CA ARG A 272 -5.96 -4.53 -30.64
C ARG A 272 -6.58 -5.84 -31.07
N LEU A 273 -6.06 -6.48 -32.12
CA LEU A 273 -6.59 -7.77 -32.58
C LEU A 273 -6.35 -8.87 -31.54
N GLU A 274 -5.16 -8.91 -30.94
CA GLU A 274 -4.81 -9.84 -29.88
C GLU A 274 -5.67 -9.63 -28.63
N ALA A 275 -5.76 -8.39 -28.14
CA ALA A 275 -6.60 -8.03 -27.01
C ALA A 275 -8.08 -8.39 -27.25
N ASN A 276 -8.61 -8.15 -28.46
CA ASN A 276 -9.97 -8.55 -28.84
C ASN A 276 -10.18 -10.06 -28.72
N GLY A 277 -9.27 -10.88 -29.26
CA GLY A 277 -9.37 -12.34 -29.14
C GLY A 277 -9.32 -12.78 -27.69
N LYS A 278 -8.36 -12.24 -26.93
CA LYS A 278 -8.14 -12.57 -25.52
C LYS A 278 -9.34 -12.20 -24.64
N MET A 279 -9.85 -10.97 -24.76
CA MET A 279 -10.97 -10.48 -23.94
C MET A 279 -12.28 -11.21 -24.25
N ARG A 280 -12.55 -11.57 -25.52
CA ARG A 280 -13.74 -12.36 -25.88
C ARG A 280 -13.70 -13.80 -25.34
N SER A 281 -12.50 -14.37 -25.25
CA SER A 281 -12.33 -15.68 -24.60
C SER A 281 -12.49 -15.56 -23.09
N TRP A 282 -11.80 -14.59 -22.49
CA TRP A 282 -11.84 -14.30 -21.05
C TRP A 282 -13.25 -14.01 -20.55
N SER A 283 -14.07 -13.27 -21.29
CA SER A 283 -15.43 -12.88 -20.87
C SER A 283 -16.38 -14.06 -20.63
N ARG A 284 -16.02 -15.27 -21.07
CA ARG A 284 -16.79 -16.51 -20.87
C ARG A 284 -16.28 -17.35 -19.70
N THR A 285 -15.29 -16.86 -18.96
CA THR A 285 -14.67 -17.57 -17.84
C THR A 285 -15.27 -17.15 -16.50
N SER A 286 -15.10 -17.98 -15.47
CA SER A 286 -15.46 -17.62 -14.09
C SER A 286 -14.64 -16.44 -13.57
N LYS A 287 -13.40 -16.26 -14.05
CA LYS A 287 -12.56 -15.11 -13.69
C LYS A 287 -13.20 -13.79 -14.13
N ALA A 288 -13.80 -13.73 -15.32
CA ALA A 288 -14.52 -12.54 -15.76
C ALA A 288 -15.69 -12.18 -14.84
N ALA A 289 -16.47 -13.19 -14.40
CA ALA A 289 -17.53 -12.95 -13.43
C ALA A 289 -17.00 -12.40 -12.10
N GLN A 290 -15.88 -12.93 -11.59
CA GLN A 290 -15.23 -12.43 -10.37
C GLN A 290 -14.72 -10.99 -10.54
N ALA A 291 -14.07 -10.67 -11.65
CA ALA A 291 -13.59 -9.33 -11.94
C ALA A 291 -14.74 -8.31 -11.99
N VAL A 292 -15.86 -8.66 -12.62
CA VAL A 292 -17.06 -7.81 -12.67
C VAL A 292 -17.62 -7.58 -11.26
N LEU A 293 -17.65 -8.60 -10.40
CA LEU A 293 -18.12 -8.44 -9.02
C LEU A 293 -17.21 -7.51 -8.21
N VAL A 294 -15.89 -7.66 -8.33
CA VAL A 294 -14.92 -6.77 -7.68
C VAL A 294 -15.08 -5.33 -8.18
N ALA A 295 -15.18 -5.12 -9.49
CA ALA A 295 -15.37 -3.81 -10.08
C ALA A 295 -16.73 -3.17 -9.67
N ALA A 296 -17.79 -3.98 -9.58
CA ALA A 296 -19.10 -3.51 -9.16
C ALA A 296 -19.12 -3.10 -7.68
N ASP A 297 -18.47 -3.86 -6.79
CA ASP A 297 -18.29 -3.49 -5.38
C ASP A 297 -17.53 -2.16 -5.28
N PHE A 298 -16.44 -2.02 -6.06
CA PHE A 298 -15.65 -0.79 -6.13
C PHE A 298 -16.45 0.44 -6.55
N LEU A 299 -17.21 0.33 -7.64
CA LEU A 299 -18.04 1.43 -8.12
C LEU A 299 -19.11 1.79 -7.10
N LYS A 300 -19.78 0.78 -6.51
CA LYS A 300 -20.78 1.00 -5.48
C LYS A 300 -20.21 1.79 -4.30
N GLN A 301 -19.10 1.33 -3.74
CA GLN A 301 -18.48 2.01 -2.59
C GLN A 301 -17.95 3.39 -2.94
N SER A 302 -17.38 3.56 -4.14
CA SER A 302 -16.91 4.86 -4.63
C SER A 302 -18.05 5.88 -4.77
N ILE A 303 -19.21 5.44 -5.27
CA ILE A 303 -20.41 6.28 -5.38
C ILE A 303 -20.92 6.64 -3.98
N GLU A 304 -21.06 5.67 -3.08
CA GLU A 304 -21.50 5.91 -1.69
C GLU A 304 -20.55 6.88 -0.96
N MET A 305 -19.24 6.77 -1.16
CA MET A 305 -18.24 7.70 -0.62
C MET A 305 -18.38 9.11 -1.23
N ALA A 306 -18.61 9.21 -2.54
CA ALA A 306 -18.81 10.50 -3.22
C ALA A 306 -20.09 11.21 -2.74
N GLU A 307 -21.20 10.47 -2.59
CA GLU A 307 -22.46 11.00 -2.05
C GLU A 307 -22.29 11.53 -0.62
N LYS A 308 -21.59 10.78 0.25
CA LYS A 308 -21.26 11.23 1.60
C LYS A 308 -20.47 12.55 1.56
N ARG A 309 -19.42 12.63 0.73
CA ARG A 309 -18.60 13.86 0.57
C ARG A 309 -19.43 15.04 0.08
N LEU A 310 -20.30 14.85 -0.92
CA LEU A 310 -21.19 15.90 -1.42
C LEU A 310 -22.15 16.38 -0.35
N SER A 311 -22.77 15.46 0.41
CA SER A 311 -23.67 15.82 1.50
C SER A 311 -22.98 16.60 2.62
N GLN A 312 -21.69 16.36 2.86
CA GLN A 312 -20.87 17.09 3.83
C GLN A 312 -20.53 18.49 3.31
N LEU A 313 -20.16 18.64 2.05
CA LEU A 313 -19.92 19.94 1.43
C LEU A 313 -21.20 20.80 1.48
N ASP A 314 -22.37 20.23 1.15
CA ASP A 314 -23.65 20.94 1.25
C ASP A 314 -23.96 21.41 2.67
N ARG A 315 -23.54 20.67 3.70
CA ARG A 315 -23.68 21.09 5.11
C ARG A 315 -22.70 22.19 5.50
N LEU A 316 -21.47 22.14 4.99
CA LEU A 316 -20.43 23.14 5.26
C LEU A 316 -20.71 24.48 4.54
N PHE A 317 -21.32 24.42 3.35
CA PHE A 317 -21.63 25.61 2.53
C PHE A 317 -23.06 26.14 2.72
N ARG A 318 -23.90 25.49 3.55
CA ARG A 318 -25.15 26.10 4.03
C ARG A 318 -24.80 27.27 4.97
N ILE A 319 -24.86 28.49 4.44
CA ILE A 319 -24.82 29.73 5.22
C ILE A 319 -26.00 29.68 6.22
N PRO A 320 -25.74 29.68 7.53
CA PRO A 320 -26.82 29.78 8.51
C PRO A 320 -27.31 31.22 8.52
N GLY A 321 -28.38 31.50 7.75
CA GLY A 321 -29.07 32.79 7.84
C GLY A 321 -29.50 33.41 6.52
N THR A 322 -30.42 32.76 5.81
CA THR A 322 -31.49 33.50 5.13
C THR A 322 -32.81 33.01 5.72
N MET A 323 -33.06 33.35 6.99
CA MET A 323 -34.44 33.44 7.46
C MET A 323 -35.07 34.63 6.74
N GLY A 324 -36.23 34.37 6.15
CA GLY A 324 -36.95 35.33 5.32
C GLY A 324 -37.16 36.66 6.03
N VAL A 325 -36.93 37.72 5.25
CA VAL A 325 -37.63 39.00 5.41
C VAL A 325 -38.93 38.89 4.65
#